data_AF-A0A4V5N0G6-F1
#
_entry.id   AF-A0A4V5N0G6-F1
#
_cell.length_a   1.000
_cell.length_b   1.000
_cell.length_c   1.000
_cell.angle_alpha   90.00
_cell.angle_beta   90.00
_cell.angle_gamma   90.00
#
_symmetry.space_group_name_H-M   'P 1'
#
loop_
_entity.id
_entity.type
_entity.pdbx_description
1 polymer ?
#
loop_
_entity_poly.entity_id
_entity_poly.type
_entity_poly.pdbx_seq_one_letter_code
_entity_poly.pdbx_strand_id
1 'polypeptide(L)'
;MRLASGGALRAVAGDDTGGTYFVCTGGAVLYAGSEGEAGLIADSLDEALEALIGLPGWRGYTGLDPHTDDGALAAAVARTENDIRGSYGPNLDTDRSTLLAGLGLRRLPQSALIRRLHQALLRTEPDFQDGGQAQLLWAVERA
;
A
#
# COMPACT_ATOMS: atom_id res chain seq x y z
N MET A 1 -17.92 -8.03 5.92
CA MET A 1 -17.42 -7.73 4.55
C MET A 1 -17.00 -9.01 3.87
N ARG A 2 -17.22 -9.09 2.55
CA ARG A 2 -16.67 -10.10 1.65
C ARG A 2 -16.26 -9.37 0.37
N LEU A 3 -15.27 -9.90 -0.35
CA LEU A 3 -14.96 -9.38 -1.68
C LEU A 3 -16.17 -9.56 -2.61
N ALA A 4 -16.27 -8.76 -3.66
CA ALA A 4 -17.29 -8.98 -4.72
C ALA A 4 -17.20 -10.40 -5.31
N SER A 5 -16.01 -11.00 -5.30
CA SER A 5 -15.77 -12.41 -5.65
C SER A 5 -16.31 -13.44 -4.63
N GLY A 6 -16.91 -13.00 -3.52
CA GLY A 6 -17.39 -13.86 -2.43
C GLY A 6 -16.30 -14.35 -1.48
N GLY A 7 -15.03 -14.04 -1.77
CA GLY A 7 -13.86 -14.43 -0.98
C GLY A 7 -13.89 -13.90 0.45
N ALA A 8 -13.34 -14.70 1.38
CA ALA A 8 -13.25 -14.34 2.78
C ALA A 8 -12.19 -13.24 2.99
N LEU A 9 -12.52 -12.29 3.87
CA LEU A 9 -11.65 -11.23 4.35
C LEU A 9 -11.42 -11.42 5.84
N ARG A 10 -10.16 -11.52 6.26
CA ARG A 10 -9.79 -11.60 7.67
C ARG A 10 -9.10 -10.29 8.08
N ALA A 11 -9.69 -9.55 9.00
CA ALA A 11 -9.05 -8.37 9.58
C ALA A 11 -7.77 -8.79 10.32
N VAL A 12 -6.69 -8.04 10.13
CA VAL A 12 -5.37 -8.34 10.73
C VAL A 12 -4.75 -7.17 11.49
N ALA A 13 -5.09 -5.93 11.14
CA ALA A 13 -4.59 -4.74 11.80
C ALA A 13 -5.55 -3.56 11.60
N GLY A 14 -5.56 -2.62 12.54
CA GLY A 14 -6.12 -1.27 12.36
C GLY A 14 -5.01 -0.24 12.17
N ASP A 15 -5.34 0.94 11.68
CA ASP A 15 -4.37 2.03 11.43
C ASP A 15 -4.41 3.17 12.47
N ASP A 16 -5.15 2.99 13.57
CA ASP A 16 -5.38 3.98 14.63
C ASP A 16 -6.11 5.27 14.17
N THR A 17 -6.63 5.28 12.94
CA THR A 17 -7.46 6.37 12.38
C THR A 17 -8.81 5.89 11.86
N GLY A 18 -9.16 4.63 12.13
CA GLY A 18 -10.42 3.99 11.71
C GLY A 18 -10.29 3.11 10.47
N GLY A 19 -9.12 3.06 9.83
CA GLY A 19 -8.81 2.14 8.74
C GLY A 19 -8.47 0.74 9.24
N THR A 20 -8.73 -0.26 8.39
CA THR A 20 -8.50 -1.68 8.68
C THR A 20 -7.80 -2.37 7.51
N TYR A 21 -6.79 -3.17 7.84
CA TYR A 21 -6.10 -4.07 6.92
C TYR A 21 -6.73 -5.46 7.00
N PHE A 22 -6.97 -6.06 5.83
CA PHE A 22 -7.53 -7.39 5.67
C PHE A 22 -6.59 -8.26 4.84
N VAL A 23 -6.43 -9.51 5.24
CA VAL A 23 -5.84 -10.55 4.38
C VAL A 23 -6.98 -11.25 3.64
N CYS A 24 -6.90 -11.21 2.32
CA CYS A 24 -7.83 -11.86 1.38
C CYS A 24 -7.51 -13.35 1.26
N THR A 25 -8.50 -14.11 0.76
CA THR A 25 -8.25 -15.47 0.27
C THR A 25 -7.21 -15.40 -0.86
N GLY A 26 -6.12 -16.17 -0.76
CA GLY A 26 -4.98 -16.10 -1.69
C GLY A 26 -3.80 -15.24 -1.22
N GLY A 27 -3.93 -14.53 -0.08
CA GLY A 27 -2.81 -13.87 0.59
C GLY A 27 -2.66 -12.37 0.29
N ALA A 28 -3.37 -11.85 -0.72
CA ALA A 28 -3.40 -10.42 -1.01
C ALA A 28 -3.89 -9.60 0.18
N VAL A 29 -3.44 -8.35 0.27
CA VAL A 29 -3.80 -7.44 1.36
C VAL A 29 -4.65 -6.31 0.83
N LEU A 30 -5.80 -6.11 1.48
CA LEU A 30 -6.72 -5.01 1.25
C LEU A 30 -6.66 -4.04 2.41
N TYR A 31 -6.67 -2.75 2.12
CA TYR A 31 -6.92 -1.71 3.12
C TYR A 31 -8.31 -1.10 2.87
N ALA A 32 -9.09 -0.90 3.91
CA ALA A 32 -10.34 -0.14 3.89
C ALA A 32 -10.27 0.98 4.91
N GLY A 33 -10.46 2.21 4.48
CA GLY A 33 -10.51 3.38 5.34
C GLY A 33 -11.90 3.68 5.88
N SER A 34 -11.96 4.57 6.86
CA SER A 34 -13.20 5.00 7.51
C SER A 34 -14.09 5.86 6.62
N GLU A 35 -13.52 6.52 5.60
CA GLU A 35 -14.24 7.41 4.68
C GLU A 35 -14.89 6.64 3.50
N GLY A 36 -14.82 5.31 3.54
CA GLY A 36 -15.44 4.41 2.57
C GLY A 36 -14.53 4.03 1.39
N GLU A 37 -13.29 4.50 1.38
CA GLU A 37 -12.29 4.09 0.41
C GLU A 37 -11.77 2.67 0.73
N ALA A 38 -11.59 1.82 -0.28
CA ALA A 38 -11.00 0.49 -0.10
C ALA A 38 -10.25 0.05 -1.36
N GLY A 39 -9.14 -0.68 -1.17
CA GLY A 39 -8.28 -1.10 -2.26
C GLY A 39 -7.30 -2.21 -1.87
N LEU A 40 -6.96 -3.08 -2.83
CA LEU A 40 -5.79 -3.95 -2.71
C LEU A 40 -4.53 -3.09 -2.69
N ILE A 41 -3.65 -3.34 -1.73
CA ILE A 41 -2.38 -2.63 -1.58
C ILE A 41 -1.17 -3.50 -1.89
N ALA A 42 -1.35 -4.83 -1.93
CA ALA A 42 -0.30 -5.81 -2.22
C ALA A 42 -0.87 -7.20 -2.54
N ASP A 43 -0.04 -8.04 -3.17
CA ASP A 43 -0.41 -9.42 -3.58
C ASP A 43 -0.16 -10.46 -2.50
N SER A 44 0.63 -10.08 -1.50
CA SER A 44 0.96 -10.92 -0.35
C SER A 44 1.17 -10.07 0.89
N LEU A 45 1.17 -10.71 2.06
CA LEU A 45 1.50 -10.05 3.32
C LEU A 45 2.93 -9.48 3.31
N ASP A 46 3.88 -10.21 2.74
CA ASP A 46 5.28 -9.77 2.66
C ASP A 46 5.40 -8.48 1.84
N GLU A 47 4.75 -8.44 0.67
CA GLU A 47 4.74 -7.23 -0.16
C GLU A 47 4.01 -6.06 0.51
N ALA A 48 2.96 -6.33 1.28
CA ALA A 48 2.29 -5.30 2.07
C ALA A 48 3.24 -4.72 3.13
N LEU A 49 3.97 -5.57 3.85
CA LEU A 49 4.92 -5.14 4.87
C LEU A 49 6.11 -4.38 4.26
N GLU A 50 6.64 -4.85 3.13
CA GLU A 50 7.68 -4.14 2.37
C GLU A 50 7.22 -2.73 1.97
N ALA A 51 5.98 -2.60 1.49
CA ALA A 51 5.39 -1.30 1.15
C ALA A 51 5.15 -0.43 2.40
N LEU A 52 4.56 -0.96 3.47
CA LEU A 52 4.27 -0.19 4.68
C LEU A 52 5.55 0.29 5.39
N ILE A 53 6.62 -0.49 5.34
CA ILE A 53 7.92 -0.13 5.93
C ILE A 53 8.68 0.87 5.05
N GLY A 54 8.67 0.67 3.73
CA GLY A 54 9.45 1.46 2.77
C GLY A 54 8.74 2.69 2.19
N LEU A 55 7.42 2.81 2.37
CA LEU A 55 6.59 3.93 1.95
C LEU A 55 5.72 4.39 3.12
N PRO A 56 6.30 5.00 4.16
CA PRO A 56 5.46 5.57 5.20
C PRO A 56 4.56 6.67 4.61
N GLY A 57 3.32 6.73 5.06
CA GLY A 57 2.31 7.61 4.48
C GLY A 57 1.83 7.18 3.08
N TRP A 58 1.94 5.90 2.73
CA TRP A 58 1.65 5.32 1.40
C TRP A 58 0.36 5.84 0.73
N ARG A 59 -0.69 6.12 1.52
CA ARG A 59 -1.97 6.69 1.04
C ARG A 59 -1.77 7.96 0.21
N GLY A 60 -0.81 8.80 0.60
CA GLY A 60 -0.48 10.05 -0.09
C GLY A 60 0.18 9.86 -1.46
N TYR A 61 0.66 8.65 -1.79
CA TYR A 61 1.31 8.34 -3.07
C TYR A 61 0.36 7.72 -4.10
N THR A 62 -0.90 7.44 -3.72
CA THR A 62 -1.90 6.84 -4.61
C THR A 62 -2.30 7.78 -5.75
N GLY A 63 -2.17 9.09 -5.58
CA GLY A 63 -2.43 10.09 -6.62
C GLY A 63 -1.22 10.46 -7.51
N LEU A 64 -0.06 9.85 -7.29
CA LEU A 64 1.13 10.09 -8.13
C LEU A 64 1.01 9.30 -9.44
N ASP A 65 1.56 9.84 -10.54
CA ASP A 65 1.71 9.07 -11.77
C ASP A 65 2.87 8.06 -11.61
N PRO A 66 2.60 6.73 -11.60
CA PRO A 66 3.63 5.71 -11.40
C PRO A 66 4.61 5.58 -12.58
N HIS A 67 4.31 6.19 -13.73
CA HIS A 67 5.18 6.23 -14.90
C HIS A 67 6.16 7.40 -14.89
N THR A 68 6.06 8.29 -13.91
CA THR A 68 7.06 9.34 -13.67
C THR A 68 8.43 8.71 -13.38
N ASP A 69 9.49 9.47 -13.63
CA ASP A 69 10.86 9.05 -13.35
C ASP A 69 11.09 8.69 -11.87
N ASP A 70 12.02 7.76 -11.65
CA ASP A 70 12.35 7.25 -10.32
C ASP A 70 12.81 8.34 -9.34
N GLY A 71 13.48 9.38 -9.83
CA GLY A 71 13.97 10.49 -9.03
C GLY A 71 12.84 11.34 -8.49
N ALA A 72 11.85 11.67 -9.33
CA ALA A 72 10.66 12.41 -8.93
C ALA A 72 9.80 11.61 -7.93
N LEU A 73 9.61 10.30 -8.15
CA LEU A 73 8.91 9.44 -7.22
C LEU A 73 9.63 9.38 -5.86
N ALA A 74 10.95 9.18 -5.85
CA ALA A 74 11.73 9.19 -4.62
C ALA A 74 11.71 10.55 -3.91
N ALA A 75 11.73 11.66 -4.66
CA ALA A 75 11.66 13.01 -4.10
C ALA A 75 10.31 13.29 -3.41
N ALA A 76 9.21 12.73 -3.92
CA ALA A 76 7.90 12.83 -3.27
C ALA A 76 7.93 12.15 -1.88
N VAL A 77 8.51 10.95 -1.79
CA VAL A 77 8.61 10.20 -0.53
C VAL A 77 9.61 10.82 0.44
N ALA A 78 10.71 11.40 -0.07
CA ALA A 78 11.75 12.02 0.75
C ALA A 78 11.21 13.14 1.66
N ARG A 79 10.16 13.86 1.24
CA ARG A 79 9.51 14.90 2.07
C ARG A 79 8.86 14.27 3.31
N THR A 80 8.02 13.27 3.12
CA THR A 80 7.37 12.54 4.22
C THR A 80 8.37 11.83 5.11
N GLU A 81 9.44 11.25 4.55
CA GLU A 81 10.51 10.62 5.33
C GLU A 81 11.26 11.61 6.23
N ASN A 82 11.48 12.85 5.77
CA ASN A 82 12.13 13.86 6.59
C ASN A 82 11.27 14.25 7.80
N ASP A 83 9.96 14.42 7.62
CA ASP A 83 9.03 14.72 8.71
C ASP A 83 9.02 13.58 9.74
N ILE A 84 8.95 12.34 9.27
CA ILE A 84 8.94 11.15 10.13
C ILE A 84 10.26 11.00 10.89
N ARG A 85 11.41 11.17 10.23
CA ARG A 85 12.71 11.10 10.92
C ARG A 85 12.82 12.17 12.01
N GLY A 86 12.19 13.34 11.80
CA GLY A 86 12.06 14.38 12.81
C GLY A 86 11.25 13.96 14.04
N SER A 87 10.22 13.12 13.88
CA SER A 87 9.35 12.66 14.97
C SER A 87 9.83 11.40 15.69
N TYR A 88 10.42 10.43 14.98
CA TYR A 88 10.75 9.10 15.51
C TYR A 88 12.23 8.92 15.91
N GLY A 89 13.08 9.90 15.58
CA GLY A 89 14.47 9.94 16.02
C GLY A 89 15.46 9.21 15.10
N PRO A 90 16.75 9.21 15.47
CA PRO A 90 17.85 8.86 14.56
C PRO A 90 17.94 7.35 14.24
N ASN A 91 17.32 6.49 15.05
CA ASN A 91 17.44 5.04 14.89
C ASN A 91 16.43 4.43 13.92
N LEU A 92 15.47 5.21 13.42
CA LEU A 92 14.38 4.74 12.57
C LEU A 92 14.85 3.87 11.39
N ASP A 93 15.91 4.31 10.68
CA ASP A 93 16.41 3.59 9.52
C ASP A 93 17.12 2.27 9.91
N THR A 94 17.73 2.22 11.10
CA THR A 94 18.27 1.00 11.70
C THR A 94 17.16 0.04 12.11
N ASP A 95 16.10 0.55 12.75
CA ASP A 95 14.95 -0.25 13.19
C ASP A 95 14.22 -0.86 11.99
N ARG A 96 14.00 -0.09 10.92
CA ARG A 96 13.46 -0.59 9.65
C ARG A 96 14.35 -1.67 9.03
N SER A 97 15.66 -1.47 9.03
CA SER A 97 16.61 -2.48 8.53
C SER A 97 16.52 -3.78 9.33
N THR A 98 16.43 -3.68 10.65
CA THR A 98 16.31 -4.81 11.58
C THR A 98 15.00 -5.55 11.37
N LEU A 99 13.90 -4.82 11.22
CA LEU A 99 12.58 -5.39 10.96
C LEU A 99 12.52 -6.16 9.64
N LEU A 100 13.02 -5.54 8.55
CA LEU A 100 13.06 -6.20 7.24
C LEU A 100 13.90 -7.49 7.30
N ALA A 101 15.10 -7.42 7.89
CA ALA A 101 15.98 -8.58 8.00
C ALA A 101 15.38 -9.69 8.88
N GLY A 102 14.79 -9.33 10.03
CA GLY A 102 14.19 -10.28 10.95
C GLY A 102 12.96 -11.00 10.40
N LEU A 103 12.24 -10.37 9.47
CA LEU A 103 11.09 -10.94 8.78
C LEU A 103 11.44 -11.57 7.41
N GLY A 104 12.70 -11.51 6.97
CA GLY A 104 13.11 -12.02 5.66
C GLY A 104 12.57 -11.22 4.47
N LEU A 105 12.23 -9.95 4.69
CA LEU A 105 11.62 -9.06 3.70
C LEU A 105 12.68 -8.31 2.87
N ARG A 106 12.30 -7.90 1.66
CA ARG A 106 13.18 -7.17 0.76
C ARG A 106 13.18 -5.67 1.06
N ARG A 107 14.35 -5.05 0.98
CA ARG A 107 14.46 -3.59 0.83
C ARG A 107 14.37 -3.24 -0.65
N LEU A 108 13.27 -2.61 -1.05
CA LEU A 108 13.04 -2.18 -2.42
C LEU A 108 13.17 -0.65 -2.56
N PRO A 109 13.58 -0.14 -3.72
CA PRO A 109 13.51 1.29 -4.01
C PRO A 109 12.07 1.82 -3.88
N GLN A 110 11.93 3.07 -3.41
CA GLN A 110 10.62 3.71 -3.23
C GLN A 110 9.80 3.74 -4.53
N SER A 111 10.45 4.01 -5.67
CA SER A 111 9.83 3.98 -7.00
C SER A 111 9.21 2.61 -7.32
N ALA A 112 9.90 1.51 -6.99
CA ALA A 112 9.40 0.16 -7.18
C ALA A 112 8.21 -0.16 -6.25
N LEU A 113 8.25 0.30 -5.01
CA LEU A 113 7.15 0.13 -4.07
C LEU A 113 5.90 0.92 -4.52
N ILE A 114 6.07 2.15 -5.02
CA ILE A 114 4.95 2.96 -5.53
C ILE A 114 4.30 2.26 -6.71
N ARG A 115 5.10 1.76 -7.66
CA ARG A 115 4.57 1.03 -8.83
C ARG A 115 3.81 -0.23 -8.44
N ARG A 116 4.31 -1.00 -7.46
CA ARG A 116 3.62 -2.19 -6.93
C ARG A 116 2.30 -1.82 -6.27
N LEU A 117 2.27 -0.76 -5.47
CA LEU A 117 1.05 -0.25 -4.86
C LEU A 117 0.01 0.13 -5.94
N HIS A 118 0.44 0.88 -6.96
CA HIS A 118 -0.43 1.25 -8.07
C HIS A 118 -0.95 0.03 -8.83
N GLN A 119 -0.09 -0.96 -9.12
CA GLN A 119 -0.48 -2.22 -9.75
C GLN A 119 -1.52 -2.98 -8.93
N ALA A 120 -1.35 -3.05 -7.60
CA ALA A 120 -2.32 -3.70 -6.73
C ALA A 120 -3.68 -2.97 -6.75
N LEU A 121 -3.66 -1.63 -6.66
CA LEU A 121 -4.86 -0.81 -6.66
C LEU A 121 -5.69 -0.99 -7.93
N LEU A 122 -5.05 -1.04 -9.10
CA LEU A 122 -5.71 -1.24 -10.40
C LEU A 122 -6.59 -2.49 -10.44
N ARG A 123 -6.20 -3.55 -9.74
CA ARG A 123 -6.97 -4.80 -9.70
C ARG A 123 -8.17 -4.78 -8.75
N THR A 124 -8.37 -3.67 -8.03
CA THR A 124 -9.56 -3.48 -7.19
C THR A 124 -10.73 -2.95 -8.03
N GLU A 125 -10.50 -2.55 -9.29
CA GLU A 125 -11.58 -2.06 -10.14
C GLU A 125 -12.49 -3.20 -10.63
N PRO A 126 -13.82 -3.00 -10.64
CA PRO A 126 -14.78 -4.01 -11.09
C PRO A 126 -14.53 -4.55 -12.51
N ASP A 127 -13.89 -3.73 -13.36
CA ASP A 127 -13.68 -3.99 -14.79
C ASP A 127 -12.20 -4.24 -15.17
N PHE A 128 -11.32 -4.59 -14.23
CA PHE A 128 -9.91 -4.84 -14.55
C PHE A 128 -9.74 -5.97 -15.58
N GLN A 129 -9.53 -5.59 -16.84
CA GLN A 129 -9.05 -6.42 -17.93
C GLN A 129 -7.61 -5.97 -18.24
N ASP A 130 -6.67 -6.91 -18.31
CA ASP A 130 -5.25 -6.66 -18.63
C ASP A 130 -5.13 -5.84 -19.93
N GLY A 131 -4.95 -4.51 -19.85
CA GLY A 131 -4.65 -3.65 -21.00
C GLY A 131 -5.25 -2.24 -21.08
N GLY A 132 -6.11 -1.81 -20.15
CA GLY A 132 -6.71 -0.46 -20.17
C GLY A 132 -6.08 0.54 -19.19
N GLN A 133 -5.84 1.78 -19.61
CA GLN A 133 -5.48 2.87 -18.69
C GLN A 133 -6.66 3.16 -17.75
N ALA A 134 -6.50 2.91 -16.45
CA ALA A 134 -7.54 3.12 -15.46
C ALA A 134 -7.51 4.55 -14.89
N GLN A 135 -8.69 5.16 -14.77
CA GLN A 135 -8.92 6.30 -13.89
C GLN A 135 -9.27 5.73 -12.51
N LEU A 136 -8.40 5.91 -11.52
CA LEU A 136 -8.59 5.50 -10.12
C LEU A 136 -9.92 6.05 -9.57
N LEU A 137 -10.99 5.27 -9.69
CA LEU A 137 -12.32 5.60 -9.16
C LEU A 137 -12.70 4.54 -8.12
N TRP A 138 -12.53 4.92 -6.86
CA TRP A 138 -12.88 4.18 -5.66
C TRP A 138 -14.34 3.70 -5.69
N ALA A 139 -14.57 2.41 -5.95
CA ALA A 139 -15.91 1.83 -5.93
C ALA A 139 -16.06 0.77 -4.82
N VAL A 140 -16.71 1.17 -3.73
CA VAL A 140 -17.60 0.25 -2.99
C VAL A 140 -19.01 0.64 -3.39
N GLU A 141 -19.57 -0.02 -4.40
CA GLU A 141 -21.02 0.05 -4.62
C GLU A 141 -21.72 -0.68 -3.47
N ARG A 142 -22.62 0.05 -2.81
CA ARG A 142 -23.45 -0.43 -1.72
C ARG A 142 -24.35 -1.56 -2.21
N ALA A 143 -24.32 -2.69 -1.50
CA ALA A 143 -25.43 -3.65 -1.51
C ALA A 143 -26.61 -3.10 -0.71
#